data_AF-A0A949AW29-F1
#
_entry.id   AF-A0A949AW29-F1
#
_cell.length_a   1.000
_cell.length_b   1.000
_cell.length_c   1.000
_cell.angle_alpha   90.00
_cell.angle_beta   90.00
_cell.angle_gamma   90.00
#
_symmetry.space_group_name_H-M   'P 1'
#
loop_
_entity.id
_entity.type
_entity.pdbx_description
1 polymer ?
#
loop_
_entity_poly.entity_id
_entity_poly.type
_entity_poly.pdbx_seq_one_letter_code
_entity_poly.pdbx_strand_id
1 'polypeptide(L)' 'VSVSWDGYLYDCDFNLAKGLYLGGQKIHVSEMPGPPEPGRPIAVADHCYTCTAGAGFT' A
#
# COMPACT_ATOMS: atom_id res chain seq x y z
N VAL A 1 0.91 5.36 -1.76
CA VAL A 1 1.96 4.42 -2.17
C VAL A 1 3.17 4.60 -1.27
N SER A 2 3.63 3.53 -0.63
CA SER A 2 4.84 3.47 0.19
C SER A 2 5.82 2.46 -0.41
N VAL A 3 7.11 2.66 -0.16
CA VAL A 3 8.19 1.80 -0.68
C VAL A 3 9.00 1.27 0.49
N SER A 4 9.20 -0.06 0.56
CA SER A 4 10.07 -0.67 1.57
C SER A 4 11.55 -0.44 1.26
N TRP A 5 12.41 -0.69 2.26
CA TRP A 5 13.86 -0.53 2.12
C TRP A 5 14.48 -1.46 1.04
N ASP A 6 13.83 -2.59 0.76
CA ASP A 6 14.19 -3.55 -0.29
C ASP A 6 13.44 -3.29 -1.61
N GLY A 7 12.74 -2.15 -1.73
CA GLY A 7 12.21 -1.64 -2.99
C GLY A 7 10.83 -2.15 -3.40
N TYR A 8 10.11 -2.88 -2.54
CA TYR A 8 8.75 -3.34 -2.84
C TYR A 8 7.67 -2.30 -2.49
N LEU A 9 6.57 -2.36 -3.25
CA LEU A 9 5.51 -1.36 -3.21
C LEU A 9 4.31 -1.78 -2.38
N TYR A 10 3.72 -0.79 -1.69
CA TYR A 10 2.57 -0.92 -0.81
C TYR A 10 1.58 0.23 -1.06
N ASP A 11 0.28 0.00 -0.87
CA ASP A 11 -0.74 1.05 -1.07
C ASP A 11 -0.58 2.20 -0.06
N CYS A 12 -0.24 1.88 1.20
CA CYS A 12 0.05 2.81 2.29
C CYS A 12 1.10 2.25 3.27
N ASP A 13 1.51 3.05 4.25
CA ASP A 13 2.45 2.68 5.32
C ASP A 13 1.89 1.61 6.28
N PHE A 14 0.60 1.61 6.58
CA PHE A 14 -0.04 0.52 7.32
C PHE A 14 0.03 -0.80 6.56
N ASN A 15 -0.21 -0.76 5.24
CA ASN A 15 -0.06 -1.92 4.37
C ASN A 15 1.40 -2.40 4.36
N LEU A 16 2.38 -1.49 4.37
CA LEU A 16 3.80 -1.84 4.56
C LEU A 16 4.05 -2.52 5.91
N ALA A 17 3.55 -1.95 7.00
CA ALA A 17 3.69 -2.51 8.34
C ALA A 17 3.00 -3.88 8.49
N LYS A 18 1.97 -4.16 7.68
CA LYS A 18 1.26 -5.45 7.64
C LYS A 18 1.75 -6.40 6.55
N GLY A 19 2.69 -6.01 5.70
CA GLY A 19 3.17 -6.82 4.58
C GLY A 19 2.13 -7.02 3.47
N LEU A 20 1.14 -6.13 3.36
CA LEU A 20 0.08 -6.19 2.35
C LEU A 20 0.48 -5.37 1.10
N TYR A 21 1.07 -6.03 0.10
CA TYR A 21 1.62 -5.36 -1.08
C TYR A 21 0.59 -4.56 -1.89
N LEU A 22 1.08 -3.65 -2.74
CA LEU A 22 0.30 -2.80 -3.64
C LEU A 22 -0.72 -3.62 -4.45
N GLY A 23 -2.01 -3.40 -4.21
CA GLY A 23 -3.09 -4.14 -4.88
C GLY A 23 -3.00 -5.67 -4.70
N GLY A 24 -2.32 -6.14 -3.65
CA GLY A 24 -2.10 -7.56 -3.36
C GLY A 24 -0.99 -8.21 -4.19
N GLN A 25 -0.21 -7.43 -4.95
CA GLN A 25 0.85 -7.93 -5.83
C GLN A 25 2.22 -7.45 -5.39
N LYS A 26 3.17 -8.37 -5.25
CA LYS A 26 4.56 -8.04 -4.93
C LYS A 26 5.26 -7.48 -6.17
N ILE A 27 5.40 -6.17 -6.23
CA ILE A 27 6.00 -5.42 -7.35
C ILE A 27 7.20 -4.63 -6.81
N HIS A 28 8.35 -4.73 -7.48
CA HIS A 28 9.52 -3.91 -7.16
C HIS A 28 9.44 -2.56 -7.88
N VAL A 29 9.91 -1.48 -7.25
CA VAL A 29 9.83 -0.11 -7.79
C VAL A 29 10.49 0.04 -9.17
N SER A 30 11.54 -0.75 -9.45
CA SER A 30 12.21 -0.76 -10.76
C SER A 30 11.36 -1.33 -11.89
N GLU A 31 10.30 -2.05 -11.57
CA GLU A 31 9.38 -2.67 -12.54
C GLU A 31 8.18 -1.77 -12.84
N MET A 32 8.06 -0.63 -12.15
CA MET A 32 6.91 0.25 -12.28
C MET A 32 7.13 1.28 -13.41
N PRO A 33 6.32 1.26 -14.48
CA PRO A 33 6.48 2.18 -15.60
C PRO A 33 6.03 3.62 -15.27
N GLY A 34 5.29 3.78 -14.18
CA GLY A 34 4.71 5.05 -13.75
C GLY A 34 3.81 4.87 -12.52
N PRO A 35 3.22 5.95 -12.02
CA PRO A 35 2.29 5.88 -10.90
C PRO A 35 1.05 5.04 -11.25
N PRO A 36 0.38 4.43 -10.24
CA PRO A 36 -0.89 3.75 -10.46
C PRO A 36 -1.95 4.70 -11.03
N GLU A 37 -2.79 4.19 -11.92
CA GLU A 37 -3.94 4.94 -12.45
C GLU A 37 -4.87 5.42 -11.32
N PRO A 38 -5.39 6.66 -11.41
CA PRO A 38 -6.39 7.16 -10.47
C PRO A 38 -7.61 6.23 -10.38
N GLY A 39 -8.09 5.99 -9.16
CA GLY A 39 -9.25 5.12 -8.92
C GLY A 39 -8.94 3.61 -9.00
N ARG A 40 -7.67 3.23 -9.19
CA ARG A 40 -7.26 1.83 -9.07
C ARG A 40 -7.59 1.29 -7.66
N PRO A 41 -8.18 0.09 -7.54
CA PRO A 41 -8.43 -0.53 -6.24
C PRO A 41 -7.15 -0.76 -5.45
N ILE A 42 -7.22 -0.62 -4.14
CA ILE A 42 -6.12 -0.88 -3.19
C ILE A 42 -6.39 -2.18 -2.42
N ALA A 43 -5.34 -2.80 -1.89
CA ALA A 43 -5.50 -3.93 -1.01
C ALA A 43 -6.01 -3.49 0.38
N VAL A 44 -7.06 -4.15 0.86
CA VAL A 44 -7.71 -3.86 2.15
C VAL A 44 -7.66 -5.08 3.07
N ALA A 45 -7.60 -4.85 4.38
CA ALA A 45 -7.66 -5.89 5.42
C ALA A 45 -8.25 -5.31 6.71
N ASP A 46 -8.32 -6.11 7.79
CA ASP A 46 -9.00 -5.74 9.04
C ASP A 46 -8.50 -4.42 9.65
N HIS A 47 -7.20 -4.13 9.54
CA HIS A 47 -6.62 -2.88 10.04
C HIS A 47 -7.18 -1.65 9.33
N CYS A 48 -7.71 -1.77 8.12
CA CYS A 48 -8.32 -0.66 7.40
C CYS A 48 -9.58 -0.16 8.11
N TYR A 49 -10.38 -1.05 8.71
CA TYR A 49 -11.57 -0.65 9.48
C TYR A 49 -11.22 0.12 10.75
N THR A 50 -10.05 -0.16 11.35
CA THR A 50 -9.54 0.59 12.51
C THR A 50 -8.83 1.87 12.08
N CYS A 51 -8.17 1.84 10.92
CA CYS A 51 -7.42 2.96 10.36
C CYS A 51 -8.34 4.07 9.84
N THR A 52 -9.59 3.75 9.43
CA THR A 52 -10.63 4.73 9.11
C THR A 52 -11.36 5.25 10.34
N ALA A 53 -11.33 4.51 11.45
CA ALA A 53 -11.93 4.91 12.73
C ALA A 53 -11.05 5.92 13.51
N GLY A 54 -9.72 5.74 13.48
CA GLY A 54 -8.78 6.84 13.68
C GLY A 54 -8.69 7.65 12.38
N ALA A 55 -8.28 8.91 12.39
CA ALA A 55 -8.29 9.72 11.18
C ALA A 55 -7.28 9.26 10.09
N GLY A 56 -6.74 8.04 10.12
CA GLY A 56 -5.69 7.57 9.20
C GLY A 56 -4.34 8.29 9.38
N PHE A 57 -4.24 9.20 10.35
CA PHE A 57 -3.03 9.94 10.73
C PHE A 57 -2.97 10.08 12.26
N THR A 58 -1.85 9.67 12.84
CA THR A 58 -1.30 10.27 14.06
C THR A 58 0.11 10.69 13.71
#